data_AF-A0A2T0SAT1-F1
#
_entry.id   AF-A0A2T0SAT1-F1
#
_cell.length_a   1.000
_cell.length_b   1.000
_cell.length_c   1.000
_cell.angle_alpha   90.00
_cell.angle_beta   90.00
_cell.angle_gamma   90.00
#
_symmetry.space_group_name_H-M   'P 1'
#
loop_
_entity.id
_entity.type
_entity.pdbx_description
1 polymer ?
#
loop_
_entity_poly.entity_id
_entity_poly.type
_entity_poly.pdbx_seq_one_letter_code
_entity_poly.pdbx_strand_id
1 'polypeptide(L)'
;MARRPTPLYELEAEIVEAGGQAIAIPDDVSNLADVKKAIELMVNRFDGLHLAVNNAGISGEFGLLHEISIEKCKKVCIPAKVFLRHFW
;
A
#
# COMPACT_ATOMS: atom_id res chain seq x y z
N MET A 1 0.11 -4.85 1.70
CA MET A 1 1.13 -3.89 2.19
C MET A 1 0.52 -3.01 3.27
N ALA A 2 1.22 -2.83 4.38
CA ALA A 2 0.87 -1.93 5.49
C ALA A 2 2.09 -1.76 6.40
N ARG A 3 2.12 -0.70 7.23
CA ARG A 3 3.31 -0.42 8.08
C ARG A 3 3.41 -1.29 9.33
N ARG A 4 2.32 -1.94 9.74
CA ARG A 4 2.28 -2.75 10.97
C ARG A 4 2.59 -4.21 10.62
N PRO A 5 3.74 -4.76 11.05
CA PRO A 5 4.13 -6.11 10.67
C PRO A 5 3.27 -7.20 11.30
N THR A 6 2.99 -7.13 12.61
CA THR A 6 2.24 -8.19 13.31
C THR A 6 0.87 -8.48 12.69
N PRO A 7 -0.02 -7.50 12.48
CA PRO A 7 -1.33 -7.78 11.88
C PRO A 7 -1.26 -8.25 10.43
N LEU A 8 -0.19 -7.90 9.70
CA LEU A 8 0.00 -8.38 8.33
C LEU A 8 0.36 -9.87 8.31
N TYR A 9 1.24 -10.30 9.20
CA TYR A 9 1.64 -11.70 9.30
C TYR A 9 0.49 -12.58 9.81
N GLU A 10 -0.29 -12.07 10.77
CA GLU A 10 -1.52 -12.74 11.23
C GLU A 10 -2.50 -12.95 10.06
N LEU A 11 -2.79 -11.90 9.29
CA LEU A 11 -3.68 -11.99 8.13
C LEU A 11 -3.14 -12.89 7.01
N GLU A 12 -1.83 -12.86 6.75
CA GLU A 12 -1.19 -13.78 5.80
C GLU A 12 -1.40 -15.23 6.24
N ALA A 13 -1.19 -15.53 7.52
CA ALA A 13 -1.42 -16.87 8.06
C ALA A 13 -2.89 -17.30 7.92
N GLU A 14 -3.84 -16.42 8.24
CA GLU A 14 -5.29 -16.69 8.07
C GLU A 14 -5.64 -17.03 6.61
N ILE A 15 -5.12 -16.27 5.64
CA ILE A 15 -5.39 -16.51 4.22
C ILE A 15 -4.79 -17.86 3.77
N VAL A 16 -3.58 -18.17 4.21
CA VAL A 16 -2.90 -19.43 3.86
C VAL A 16 -3.60 -20.63 4.51
N GLU A 17 -4.04 -20.51 5.76
CA GLU A 17 -4.81 -21.54 6.47
C GLU A 17 -6.16 -21.81 5.78
N ALA A 18 -6.80 -20.78 5.23
CA ALA A 18 -8.00 -20.90 4.40
C ALA A 18 -7.76 -21.50 3.00
N GLY A 19 -6.52 -21.90 2.67
CA GLY A 19 -6.13 -22.48 1.39
C GLY A 19 -5.79 -21.46 0.30
N GLY A 20 -5.71 -20.18 0.63
CA GLY A 20 -5.31 -19.11 -0.27
C GLY A 20 -3.79 -18.97 -0.41
N GLN A 21 -3.37 -18.06 -1.28
CA GLN A 21 -1.97 -17.64 -1.41
C GLN A 21 -1.86 -16.17 -1.05
N ALA A 22 -0.97 -15.86 -0.10
CA ALA A 22 -0.71 -14.49 0.35
C ALA A 22 0.79 -14.28 0.55
N ILE A 23 1.19 -13.00 0.52
CA ILE A 23 2.46 -12.56 1.07
C ILE A 23 2.29 -11.26 1.84
N ALA A 24 2.75 -11.22 3.09
CA ALA A 24 2.80 -10.00 3.88
C ALA A 24 4.00 -9.13 3.46
N ILE A 25 3.74 -7.83 3.28
CA ILE A 25 4.78 -6.84 2.95
C ILE A 25 4.65 -5.66 3.91
N PRO A 26 5.47 -5.60 4.98
CA PRO A 26 5.44 -4.55 5.99
C PRO A 26 6.17 -3.27 5.50
N ASP A 27 5.49 -2.49 4.67
CA ASP A 27 6.05 -1.37 3.91
C ASP A 27 5.18 -0.08 4.04
N ASP A 28 5.76 1.08 3.69
CA ASP A 28 5.05 2.37 3.63
C ASP A 28 4.66 2.75 2.20
N VAL A 29 3.36 2.82 1.93
CA VAL A 29 2.83 3.17 0.60
C VAL A 29 3.14 4.61 0.17
N SER A 30 3.52 5.49 1.10
CA SER A 30 3.99 6.85 0.77
C SER A 30 5.44 6.86 0.26
N ASN A 31 6.19 5.77 0.45
CA ASN A 31 7.54 5.59 -0.04
C ASN A 31 7.54 4.86 -1.38
N LEU A 32 7.97 5.54 -2.43
CA LEU A 32 8.00 4.98 -3.79
C LEU A 32 8.95 3.78 -3.93
N ALA A 33 10.03 3.72 -3.15
CA ALA A 33 10.96 2.58 -3.20
C ALA A 33 10.29 1.30 -2.70
N ASP A 34 9.51 1.40 -1.63
CA ASP A 34 8.78 0.28 -1.04
C ASP A 34 7.70 -0.23 -2.01
N VAL A 35 6.93 0.68 -2.62
CA VAL A 35 5.93 0.33 -3.64
C VAL A 35 6.57 -0.40 -4.83
N LYS A 36 7.72 0.05 -5.32
CA LYS A 36 8.44 -0.63 -6.41
C LYS A 36 8.86 -2.05 -6.02
N LYS A 37 9.45 -2.19 -4.82
CA LYS A 37 9.90 -3.47 -4.29
C LYS A 37 8.74 -4.47 -4.15
N ALA A 38 7.57 -3.98 -3.71
CA ALA A 38 6.37 -4.79 -3.62
C ALA A 38 5.86 -5.25 -4.99
N ILE A 39 5.86 -4.37 -6.01
CA ILE A 39 5.46 -4.74 -7.38
C ILE A 39 6.42 -5.78 -7.96
N GLU A 40 7.73 -5.58 -7.82
CA GLU A 40 8.75 -6.55 -8.28
C GLU A 40 8.53 -7.92 -7.64
N LEU A 41 8.21 -7.95 -6.34
CA LEU A 41 7.90 -9.19 -5.65
C LEU A 41 6.64 -9.87 -6.21
N MET A 42 5.58 -9.11 -6.51
CA MET A 42 4.34 -9.66 -7.09
C MET A 42 4.61 -10.28 -8.46
N VAL A 43 5.35 -9.58 -9.32
CA VAL A 43 5.75 -10.07 -10.64
C VAL A 43 6.56 -11.36 -10.51
N ASN A 44 7.54 -11.40 -9.60
CA ASN A 44 8.41 -12.57 -9.43
C ASN A 44 7.69 -13.78 -8.82
N ARG A 45 6.72 -13.56 -7.93
CA ARG A 45 6.07 -14.65 -7.15
C ARG A 45 4.73 -15.11 -7.72
N PHE A 46 4.01 -14.21 -8.38
CA PHE A 46 2.64 -14.45 -8.87
C PHE A 46 2.49 -14.17 -10.37
N ASP A 47 3.60 -14.02 -11.09
CA ASP A 47 3.65 -13.76 -12.55
C ASP A 47 2.95 -12.46 -12.99
N GLY A 48 2.68 -11.55 -12.05
CA GLY A 48 2.09 -10.26 -12.36
C GLY A 48 1.36 -9.58 -11.20
N LEU A 49 0.88 -8.38 -11.48
CA LEU A 49 -0.04 -7.61 -10.63
C LEU A 49 -1.28 -7.26 -11.46
N HIS A 50 -2.36 -8.03 -11.27
CA HIS A 50 -3.59 -7.89 -12.05
C HIS A 50 -4.55 -6.84 -11.48
N LEU A 51 -4.53 -6.64 -10.15
CA LEU A 51 -5.41 -5.73 -9.43
C LEU A 51 -4.64 -5.06 -8.29
N ALA A 52 -4.88 -3.77 -8.08
CA ALA A 52 -4.35 -3.01 -6.95
C ALA A 52 -5.49 -2.34 -6.19
N VAL A 53 -5.56 -2.58 -4.88
CA VAL A 53 -6.53 -1.94 -3.97
C VAL A 53 -5.78 -0.95 -3.08
N ASN A 54 -5.87 0.34 -3.40
CA ASN A 54 -5.18 1.42 -2.67
C ASN A 54 -5.97 1.83 -1.41
N ASN A 55 -6.18 0.89 -0.50
CA ASN A 55 -7.00 1.09 0.72
C ASN A 55 -6.26 1.84 1.85
N ALA A 56 -4.92 1.88 1.83
CA ALA A 56 -4.15 2.48 2.91
C ALA A 56 -4.40 4.00 3.00
N GLY A 57 -4.84 4.46 4.17
CA GLY A 57 -5.11 5.86 4.45
C GLY A 57 -4.96 6.19 5.93
N ILE A 58 -4.76 7.47 6.22
CA ILE A 58 -4.76 8.02 7.59
C ILE A 58 -5.76 9.16 7.65
N SER A 59 -6.36 9.35 8.81
CA SER A 59 -7.13 10.57 9.08
C SER A 59 -6.18 11.75 9.23
N GLY A 60 -6.56 12.89 8.64
CA GLY A 60 -5.91 14.17 8.90
C GLY A 60 -6.34 14.79 10.22
N GLU A 61 -5.91 16.04 10.44
CA GLU A 61 -6.47 16.87 11.50
C GLU A 61 -7.94 17.16 11.22
N PHE A 62 -8.77 17.04 12.25
CA PHE A 62 -10.17 17.42 12.18
C PHE A 62 -10.30 18.92 12.45
N GLY A 63 -10.91 19.66 11.54
CA GLY A 63 -11.07 21.12 11.65
C GLY A 63 -11.63 21.72 10.37
N LEU A 64 -11.83 23.04 10.35
CA LEU A 64 -12.22 23.73 9.12
C LEU A 64 -11.05 23.69 8.14
N LEU A 65 -11.35 23.45 6.86
CA LEU A 65 -10.32 23.24 5.83
C LEU A 65 -9.28 24.37 5.76
N HIS A 66 -9.70 25.62 6.01
CA HIS A 66 -8.82 26.80 5.97
C HIS A 66 -7.96 26.99 7.22
N GLU A 67 -8.20 26.22 8.28
CA GLU A 67 -7.43 26.24 9.53
C GLU A 67 -6.35 25.15 9.55
N ILE A 68 -6.44 24.16 8.66
CA ILE A 68 -5.47 23.07 8.55
C ILE A 68 -4.22 23.58 7.83
N SER A 69 -3.05 23.35 8.44
CA SER A 69 -1.78 23.73 7.81
C SER A 69 -1.49 22.92 6.55
N ILE A 70 -0.81 23.54 5.58
CA ILE A 70 -0.39 22.86 4.34
C ILE A 70 0.48 21.63 4.63
N GLU A 71 1.35 21.70 5.64
CA GLU A 71 2.18 20.56 6.04
C GLU A 71 1.32 19.37 6.47
N LYS A 72 0.28 19.61 7.28
CA LYS A 72 -0.64 18.55 7.74
C LYS A 72 -1.48 18.01 6.59
N CYS A 73 -1.94 18.87 5.68
CA CYS A 73 -2.65 18.46 4.47
C CYS A 73 -1.78 17.52 3.59
N LYS A 74 -0.49 17.85 3.40
CA LYS A 74 0.46 17.03 2.62
C LYS A 74 0.69 15.63 3.19
N LYS A 75 0.55 15.44 4.50
CA LYS A 75 0.70 14.10 5.12
C LYS A 75 -0.43 13.15 4.77
N VAL A 76 -1.62 13.68 4.46
CA VAL A 76 -2.81 12.88 4.09
C VAL A 76 -2.88 12.68 2.58
N CYS A 77 -2.46 13.68 1.80
CA CYS A 77 -2.46 13.62 0.35
C CYS A 77 -1.13 13.04 -0.18
N ILE A 78 -1.08 11.71 -0.34
CA ILE A 78 0.04 11.06 -1.03
C ILE A 78 -0.19 11.20 -2.55
N PRO A 79 0.77 11.75 -3.31
CA PRO A 79 0.65 11.84 -4.76
C PRO A 79 0.66 10.44 -5.38
N ALA A 80 -0.45 10.04 -5.99
CA ALA A 80 -0.49 8.82 -6.80
C ALA A 80 0.34 9.01 -8.07
N LYS A 81 1.45 8.28 -8.19
CA LYS A 81 2.17 8.15 -9.45
C LYS A 81 1.69 6.89 -10.16
N VAL A 82 0.92 7.08 -11.23
CA VAL A 82 0.47 5.97 -12.08
C VAL A 82 1.63 5.57 -12.99
N PHE A 83 2.17 4.38 -12.78
CA PHE A 83 3.14 3.76 -13.68
C PHE A 83 2.40 2.87 -14.66
N LEU A 84 1.98 3.43 -15.80
CA LEU A 84 1.51 2.64 -16.93
C LEU A 84 2.73 2.12 -17.69
N ARG A 85 3.09 0.86 -17.50
CA ARG A 85 3.91 0.13 -18.48
C ARG A 85 2.93 -0.52 -19.46
N HIS A 86 2.93 -0.06 -20.71
CA HIS A 86 2.29 -0.78 -21.80
C HIS A 86 3.00 -2.13 -21.94
N PHE A 87 2.30 -3.22 -21.60
CA PHE A 87 2.66 -4.55 -22.05
C PHE A 87 1.74 -4.85 -23.24
N TRP A 88 2.30 -4.78 -24.44
CA TRP A 88 1.84 -5.47 -25.64
C TRP A 88 3.04 -6.19 -26.21
#